data_AF-A0A9X4KK95-F1
#
_entry.id   AF-A0A9X4KK95-F1
#
_cell.length_a   1.000
_cell.length_b   1.000
_cell.length_c   1.000
_cell.angle_alpha   90.00
_cell.angle_beta   90.00
_cell.angle_gamma   90.00
#
_symmetry.space_group_name_H-M   'P 1'
#
loop_
_entity.id
_entity.type
_entity.pdbx_description
1 polymer ?
#
loop_
_entity_poly.entity_id
_entity_poly.type
_entity_poly.pdbx_seq_one_letter_code
_entity_poly.pdbx_strand_id
1 'polypeptide(L)'
;MLYNGQRPWTAPKRFRALMEGQDAFGEELLDFEYVLIDVERYTERELLELSNTIGAVFLLDQTADRQQLHDRLSKLMGTVRSMPEELKKSISELAGEYGRKAAAGAA
;
A
#
# COMPACT_ATOMS: atom_id res chain seq x y z
N MET A 1 3.58 -7.35 4.73
CA MET A 1 2.30 -7.15 5.42
C MET A 1 1.91 -5.70 5.30
N LEU A 2 0.73 -5.42 4.75
CA LEU A 2 0.21 -4.07 4.63
C LEU A 2 -0.73 -3.81 5.81
N TYR A 3 -0.48 -2.74 6.55
CA TYR A 3 -1.28 -2.36 7.71
C TYR A 3 -1.73 -0.91 7.58
N ASN A 4 -3.04 -0.69 7.67
CA ASN A 4 -3.65 0.64 7.62
C ASN A 4 -4.58 0.83 8.83
N GLY A 5 -4.01 0.65 10.03
CA GLY A 5 -4.76 0.80 11.28
C GLY A 5 -4.43 2.11 11.99
N GLN A 6 -5.40 2.63 12.74
CA GLN A 6 -5.21 3.86 13.51
C GLN A 6 -4.21 3.72 14.66
N ARG A 7 -4.01 2.51 15.19
CA ARG A 7 -3.04 2.22 16.27
C ARG A 7 -1.75 1.67 15.67
N PRO A 8 -0.58 1.85 16.31
CA PRO A 8 0.65 1.25 15.82
C PRO A 8 0.54 -0.28 15.72
N TRP A 9 1.20 -0.86 14.71
CA TRP A 9 1.34 -2.32 14.64
C TRP A 9 2.16 -2.85 15.82
N THR A 10 1.64 -3.88 16.48
CA THR A 10 2.30 -4.48 17.67
C THR A 10 2.72 -5.92 17.46
N ALA A 11 2.36 -6.57 16.35
CA ALA A 11 2.69 -7.97 16.16
C ALA A 11 4.18 -8.14 15.77
N PRO A 12 4.86 -9.19 16.27
CA PRO A 12 6.21 -9.53 15.88
C PRO A 12 6.39 -9.70 14.36
N LYS A 13 7.52 -9.23 13.82
CA LYS A 13 7.88 -9.36 12.40
C LYS A 13 8.36 -10.75 11.99
N ARG A 14 8.81 -11.56 12.96
CA ARG A 14 9.18 -12.96 12.74
C ARG A 14 7.96 -13.83 12.95
N PHE A 15 7.68 -14.68 11.98
CA PHE A 15 6.52 -15.56 12.02
C PHE A 15 6.54 -16.46 13.26
N ARG A 16 7.71 -17.00 13.63
CA ARG A 16 7.85 -17.90 14.78
C ARG A 16 7.37 -17.28 16.09
N ALA A 17 7.64 -15.98 16.28
CA ALA A 17 7.23 -15.24 17.47
C ALA A 17 5.70 -14.99 17.57
N LEU A 18 4.93 -15.34 16.53
CA LEU A 18 3.47 -15.33 16.57
C LEU A 18 2.90 -16.65 17.12
N MET A 19 3.70 -17.72 17.19
CA MET A 19 3.27 -19.03 17.65
C MET A 19 3.42 -19.15 19.16
N GLU A 20 2.32 -19.45 19.83
CA GLU A 20 2.33 -19.76 21.26
C GLU A 20 3.12 -21.05 21.51
N GLY A 21 4.00 -21.04 22.51
CA GLY A 21 4.86 -22.19 22.79
C GLY A 21 5.95 -22.44 21.76
N GLN A 22 6.40 -21.42 21.00
CA GLN A 22 7.47 -21.54 20.01
C GLN A 22 8.73 -22.26 20.54
N ASP A 23 9.04 -22.12 21.84
CA ASP A 23 10.22 -22.71 22.48
C ASP A 23 10.13 -24.25 22.59
N ALA A 24 8.92 -24.81 22.48
CA ALA A 24 8.71 -26.25 22.47
C ALA A 24 8.98 -26.87 21.09
N PHE A 25 9.14 -26.06 20.05
CA PHE A 25 9.45 -26.50 18.71
C PHE A 25 10.91 -26.18 18.38
N GLY A 26 11.59 -27.14 17.77
CA GLY A 26 13.00 -27.02 17.39
C GLY A 26 13.20 -26.15 16.14
N GLU A 27 14.28 -26.44 15.42
CA GLU A 27 14.65 -25.70 14.21
C GLU A 27 13.65 -25.88 13.06
N GLU A 28 12.83 -26.93 13.12
CA GLU A 28 11.84 -27.30 12.11
C GLU A 28 10.63 -26.36 12.06
N LEU A 29 10.42 -25.53 13.10
CA LEU A 29 9.33 -24.55 13.09
C LEU A 29 9.61 -23.49 12.04
N LEU A 30 8.67 -23.28 11.11
CA LEU A 30 8.80 -22.26 10.08
C LEU A 30 9.11 -20.89 10.70
N ASP A 31 10.17 -20.23 10.21
CA ASP A 31 10.57 -18.91 10.71
C ASP A 31 11.05 -18.03 9.55
N PHE A 32 10.21 -17.07 9.19
CA PHE A 32 10.51 -16.05 8.19
C PHE A 32 10.19 -14.67 8.74
N GLU A 33 10.88 -13.65 8.23
CA GLU A 33 10.58 -12.25 8.49
C GLU A 33 9.73 -11.69 7.35
N TYR A 34 8.68 -10.94 7.70
CA TYR A 34 7.93 -10.16 6.71
C TYR A 34 8.30 -8.68 6.81
N VAL A 35 8.30 -8.01 5.65
CA VAL A 35 8.35 -6.55 5.59
C VAL A 35 6.99 -6.01 6.04
N LEU A 36 6.96 -5.15 7.05
CA LEU A 36 5.78 -4.41 7.46
C LEU A 36 5.74 -3.06 6.74
N ILE A 37 4.61 -2.76 6.11
CA ILE A 37 4.30 -1.46 5.53
C ILE A 37 3.13 -0.90 6.35
N ASP A 38 3.44 0.03 7.25
CA ASP A 38 2.45 0.71 8.10
C ASP A 38 2.03 2.03 7.44
N VAL A 39 0.94 1.97 6.67
CA VAL A 39 0.46 3.03 5.77
C VAL A 39 0.21 4.32 6.53
N GLU A 40 -0.47 4.24 7.68
CA GLU A 40 -0.87 5.42 8.45
C GLU A 40 0.33 6.15 9.09
N ARG A 41 1.53 5.55 9.07
CA ARG A 41 2.74 6.13 9.64
C ARG A 41 3.70 6.69 8.61
N TYR A 42 3.44 6.47 7.32
CA TYR A 42 4.16 7.18 6.28
C TYR A 42 3.67 8.62 6.17
N THR A 43 4.62 9.54 6.15
CA THR A 43 4.36 10.91 5.76
C THR A 43 4.06 10.99 4.26
N GLU A 44 3.31 12.02 3.86
CA GLU A 44 3.03 12.28 2.44
C GLU A 44 4.32 12.37 1.60
N ARG A 45 5.39 12.98 2.14
CA ARG A 45 6.69 13.06 1.47
C ARG A 45 7.29 11.68 1.20
N GLU A 46 7.28 10.80 2.21
CA GLU A 46 7.81 9.45 2.06
C GLU A 46 7.02 8.63 1.04
N LEU A 47 5.69 8.78 1.00
CA LEU A 47 4.84 8.14 0.00
C LEU A 47 5.10 8.65 -1.43
N LEU A 48 5.36 9.96 -1.58
CA LEU A 48 5.71 10.56 -2.87
C LEU A 48 7.11 10.12 -3.32
N GLU A 49 8.06 9.97 -2.40
CA GLU A 49 9.43 9.50 -2.68
C GLU A 49 9.47 8.04 -3.14
N LEU A 50 8.54 7.19 -2.66
CA LEU A 50 8.38 5.82 -3.15
C LEU A 50 8.21 5.75 -4.69
N SER A 51 7.77 6.84 -5.33
CA SER A 51 7.76 7.08 -6.80
C SER A 51 7.25 5.90 -7.64
N ASN A 52 6.39 5.06 -7.07
CA ASN A 52 5.87 3.85 -7.69
C ASN A 52 4.36 3.75 -7.44
N THR A 53 3.71 2.84 -8.17
CA THR A 53 2.25 2.64 -8.10
C THR A 53 1.74 2.34 -6.69
N ILE A 54 2.59 1.77 -5.82
CA ILE A 54 2.22 1.40 -4.45
C ILE A 54 2.12 2.65 -3.55
N GLY A 55 3.10 3.56 -3.62
CA GLY A 55 3.05 4.83 -2.88
C GLY A 55 1.84 5.68 -3.28
N ALA A 56 1.43 5.60 -4.54
CA ALA A 56 0.23 6.26 -5.05
C ALA A 56 -1.07 5.77 -4.42
N VAL A 57 -1.23 4.45 -4.34
CA VAL A 57 -2.40 3.83 -3.72
C VAL A 57 -2.47 4.21 -2.23
N PHE A 58 -1.34 4.21 -1.51
CA PHE A 58 -1.31 4.56 -0.09
C PHE A 58 -1.63 6.04 0.17
N LEU A 59 -1.18 6.94 -0.70
CA LEU A 59 -1.52 8.35 -0.59
C LEU A 59 -3.03 8.58 -0.73
N LEU A 60 -3.69 7.81 -1.60
CA LEU A 60 -5.15 7.83 -1.74
C LEU A 60 -5.86 7.16 -0.55
N ASP A 61 -5.31 6.08 -0.01
CA ASP A 61 -5.89 5.35 1.13
C ASP A 61 -5.91 6.18 2.42
N GLN A 62 -4.96 7.09 2.60
CA GLN A 62 -4.91 8.03 3.73
C GLN A 62 -5.95 9.17 3.66
N THR A 63 -6.85 9.22 2.68
CA THR A 63 -7.66 10.42 2.40
C THR A 63 -9.08 10.29 2.94
N ALA A 64 -9.43 11.13 3.92
CA ALA A 64 -10.73 11.08 4.58
C ALA A 64 -11.81 11.98 3.93
N ASP A 65 -11.43 12.98 3.11
CA ASP A 65 -12.34 13.98 2.54
C ASP A 65 -12.16 14.16 1.02
N ARG A 66 -13.25 14.50 0.32
CA ARG A 66 -13.34 14.65 -1.13
C ARG A 66 -12.47 15.79 -1.67
N GLN A 67 -12.24 16.84 -0.88
CA GLN A 67 -11.33 17.92 -1.25
C GLN A 67 -9.87 17.48 -1.18
N GLN A 68 -9.50 16.77 -0.10
CA GLN A 68 -8.16 16.20 0.05
C GLN A 68 -7.88 15.14 -1.03
N LEU A 69 -8.89 14.40 -1.46
CA LEU A 69 -8.80 13.42 -2.55
C LEU A 69 -8.41 14.11 -3.86
N HIS A 70 -9.06 15.24 -4.21
CA HIS A 70 -8.77 15.98 -5.42
C HIS A 70 -7.33 16.52 -5.44
N ASP A 71 -6.86 17.06 -4.32
CA ASP A 71 -5.50 17.61 -4.21
C ASP A 71 -4.44 16.52 -4.29
N ARG A 72 -4.70 15.35 -3.68
CA ARG A 72 -3.79 14.19 -3.75
C ARG A 72 -3.79 13.52 -5.12
N LEU A 73 -4.95 13.40 -5.77
CA LEU A 73 -5.06 12.98 -7.18
C LEU A 73 -4.26 13.91 -8.11
N SER A 74 -4.34 15.22 -7.88
CA SER A 74 -3.58 16.20 -8.67
C SER A 74 -2.07 16.05 -8.48
N LYS A 75 -1.61 15.84 -7.24
CA LYS A 75 -0.20 15.56 -6.94
C LYS A 75 0.27 14.26 -7.60
N LEU A 76 -0.57 13.22 -7.55
CA LEU A 76 -0.27 11.93 -8.18
C LEU A 76 -0.17 12.00 -9.69
N MET A 77 -1.07 12.74 -10.33
CA MET A 77 -0.99 13.02 -11.76
C MET A 77 0.32 13.73 -12.13
N GLY A 78 0.85 14.59 -11.24
CA GLY A 78 2.17 15.18 -11.37
C GLY A 78 3.29 14.13 -11.37
N THR A 79 3.29 13.24 -10.37
CA THR A 79 4.29 12.17 -10.23
C THR A 79 4.24 11.19 -11.42
N VAL A 80 3.04 10.75 -11.83
CA VAL A 80 2.87 9.86 -13.00
C VAL A 80 3.40 10.51 -14.27
N ARG A 81 3.21 11.83 -14.43
CA ARG A 81 3.69 12.56 -15.61
C ARG A 81 5.22 12.59 -15.69
N SER A 82 5.92 12.52 -14.56
CA SER A 82 7.39 12.44 -14.47
C SER A 82 7.97 11.02 -14.55
N MET A 83 7.14 9.97 -14.61
CA MET A 83 7.62 8.59 -14.70
C MET A 83 8.06 8.19 -16.13
N PRO A 84 8.87 7.12 -16.27
CA PRO A 84 9.12 6.44 -17.55
C PRO A 84 7.81 5.96 -18.23
N GLU A 85 7.78 5.96 -19.56
CA GLU A 85 6.57 5.64 -20.36
C GLU A 85 6.06 4.21 -20.12
N GLU A 86 6.96 3.27 -19.82
CA GLU A 86 6.62 1.88 -19.54
C GLU A 86 5.74 1.76 -18.27
N LEU A 87 6.03 2.59 -17.27
CA LEU A 87 5.27 2.64 -16.02
C LEU A 87 3.93 3.37 -16.21
N LYS A 88 3.91 4.46 -16.99
CA LYS A 88 2.65 5.17 -17.34
C LYS A 88 1.65 4.26 -18.04
N LYS A 89 2.13 3.43 -18.98
CA LYS A 89 1.30 2.47 -19.70
C LYS A 89 0.65 1.44 -18.78
N SER A 90 1.42 0.89 -17.84
CA SER A 90 0.93 -0.06 -16.84
C SER A 90 -0.16 0.53 -15.94
N ILE A 91 -0.01 1.80 -15.53
CA ILE A 91 -1.03 2.51 -14.73
C ILE A 91 -2.31 2.76 -15.53
N SER A 92 -2.19 3.13 -16.81
CA SER A 92 -3.35 3.35 -17.69
C SER A 92 -4.16 2.07 -17.91
N GLU A 93 -3.50 0.92 -18.02
CA GLU A 93 -4.16 -0.38 -18.19
C GLU A 93 -4.94 -0.77 -16.93
N LEU A 94 -4.34 -0.60 -15.75
CA LEU A 94 -4.97 -0.88 -14.46
C LEU A 94 -6.19 0.03 -14.21
N ALA A 95 -6.05 1.34 -14.44
CA ALA A 95 -7.14 2.30 -14.31
C ALA A 95 -8.33 1.96 -15.25
N GLY A 96 -8.02 1.51 -16.47
CA GLY A 96 -9.03 1.02 -17.42
C GLY A 96 -9.76 -0.24 -16.93
N GLU A 97 -9.07 -1.17 -16.28
CA GLU A 97 -9.68 -2.38 -15.72
C GLU A 97 -10.62 -2.09 -14.54
N TYR A 98 -10.16 -1.26 -13.59
CA TYR A 98 -10.97 -0.87 -12.44
C TYR A 98 -12.18 -0.02 -12.84
N GLY A 99 -12.05 0.89 -13.83
CA GLY A 99 -13.17 1.66 -14.36
C GLY A 99 -14.25 0.78 -14.99
N ARG A 100 -13.86 -0.28 -15.72
CA ARG A 100 -14.80 -1.25 -16.30
C ARG A 100 -15.53 -2.05 -15.21
N LYS A 101 -14.83 -2.49 -14.16
CA LYS A 101 -15.44 -3.21 -13.01
C LYS A 101 -16.42 -2.32 -12.23
N ALA A 102 -16.09 -1.05 -12.01
CA ALA A 102 -16.98 -0.11 -11.33
C ALA A 102 -18.26 0.19 -12.15
N ALA A 103 -18.14 0.30 -13.47
CA ALA A 103 -19.30 0.48 -14.36
C ALA A 103 -20.18 -0.77 -14.47
N ALA A 104 -19.58 -1.96 -14.44
CA ALA A 104 -20.31 -3.24 -14.48
C ALA A 104 -21.04 -3.58 -13.16
N GLY A 105 -20.60 -3.03 -12.02
CA GLY A 105 -21.25 -3.22 -10.72
C GLY A 105 -22.37 -2.22 -10.41
N ALA A 106 -22.59 -1.23 -11.28
CA ALA A 106 -23.60 -0.18 -11.13
C ALA A 106 -24.83 -0.36 -12.05
N ALA A 107 -24.89 -1.47 -12.80
CA ALA A 107 -25.99 -1.88 -13.68
C ALA A 107 -26.72 -3.09 -13.10
#